data_AF-A0A2T6FFQ7-F1
#
_entry.id   AF-A0A2T6FFQ7-F1
#
_cell.length_a   1.000
_cell.length_b   1.000
_cell.length_c   1.000
_cell.angle_alpha   90.00
_cell.angle_beta   90.00
_cell.angle_gamma   90.00
#
_symmetry.space_group_name_H-M   'P 1'
#
loop_
_entity.id
_entity.type
_entity.pdbx_description
1 polymer ?
#
loop_
_entity_poly.entity_id
_entity_poly.type
_entity_poly.pdbx_seq_one_letter_code
_entity_poly.pdbx_strand_id
1 'polypeptide(L)'
;MLNYSDSDLPAKDIAIFYAKKINSQIAEEFFSGKKSLASTEEAIEVATAFWTITDLASNDHLKDISILNDVDLEFWMHKLFNKIYGYYEKNGFKEQWKIAEENFS
;
A
#
# COMPACT_ATOMS: atom_id res chain seq x y z
N MET A 1 1.65 -3.98 -13.26
CA MET A 1 0.66 -4.22 -12.19
C MET A 1 1.30 -5.03 -11.07
N LEU A 2 0.74 -4.98 -9.86
CA LEU A 2 1.17 -5.86 -8.77
C LEU A 2 0.68 -7.29 -9.00
N ASN A 3 1.59 -8.25 -8.88
CA ASN A 3 1.26 -9.67 -8.94
C ASN A 3 1.28 -10.24 -7.53
N TYR A 4 0.24 -10.96 -7.14
CA TYR A 4 0.09 -11.60 -5.83
C TYR A 4 0.08 -13.12 -6.02
N SER A 5 0.87 -13.84 -5.23
CA SER A 5 0.65 -15.28 -5.01
C SER A 5 -0.43 -15.48 -3.95
N ASP A 6 -0.91 -16.71 -3.80
CA ASP A 6 -1.89 -17.07 -2.74
C ASP A 6 -1.38 -16.70 -1.34
N SER A 7 -0.07 -16.82 -1.12
CA SER A 7 0.59 -16.42 0.13
C SER A 7 0.58 -14.92 0.40
N ASP A 8 0.29 -14.08 -0.60
CA ASP A 8 0.29 -12.62 -0.48
C ASP A 8 -1.13 -12.04 -0.35
N LEU A 9 -2.17 -12.87 -0.37
CA LEU A 9 -3.56 -12.42 -0.32
C LEU A 9 -3.88 -11.57 0.92
N PRO A 10 -3.41 -11.88 2.14
CA PRO A 10 -3.69 -11.02 3.28
C PRO A 10 -3.10 -9.61 3.14
N ALA A 11 -1.88 -9.47 2.59
CA ALA A 11 -1.30 -8.15 2.31
C ALA A 11 -2.12 -7.37 1.28
N LYS A 12 -2.66 -8.05 0.26
CA LYS A 12 -3.57 -7.46 -0.72
C LYS A 12 -4.85 -6.96 -0.05
N ASP A 13 -5.48 -7.80 0.77
CA ASP A 13 -6.76 -7.50 1.39
C ASP A 13 -6.65 -6.35 2.39
N ILE A 14 -5.56 -6.29 3.17
CA ILE A 14 -5.23 -5.14 4.02
C ILE A 14 -5.11 -3.86 3.20
N ALA A 15 -4.32 -3.89 2.12
CA ALA A 15 -4.10 -2.72 1.27
C ALA A 15 -5.42 -2.20 0.66
N ILE A 16 -6.28 -3.10 0.17
CA ILE A 16 -7.59 -2.76 -0.39
C ILE A 16 -8.52 -2.20 0.70
N PHE A 17 -8.54 -2.82 1.88
CA PHE A 17 -9.36 -2.38 3.00
C PHE A 17 -9.05 -0.92 3.36
N TYR A 18 -7.77 -0.58 3.52
CA TYR A 18 -7.38 0.78 3.86
C TYR A 18 -7.51 1.77 2.69
N ALA A 19 -7.25 1.34 1.44
CA ALA A 19 -7.48 2.18 0.27
C ALA A 19 -8.95 2.63 0.17
N LYS A 20 -9.89 1.73 0.49
CA LYS A 20 -11.32 2.06 0.61
C LYS A 20 -11.59 3.00 1.78
N LYS A 21 -10.96 2.78 2.94
CA LYS A 21 -11.09 3.63 4.14
C LYS A 21 -10.69 5.08 3.86
N ILE A 22 -9.70 5.32 2.99
CA ILE A 22 -9.28 6.66 2.56
C ILE A 22 -9.96 7.17 1.28
N ASN A 23 -10.92 6.42 0.74
CA ASN A 23 -11.62 6.72 -0.52
C ASN A 23 -10.70 6.96 -1.73
N SER A 24 -9.55 6.26 -1.81
CA SER A 24 -8.63 6.37 -2.93
C SER A 24 -8.86 5.25 -3.94
N GLN A 25 -9.56 5.56 -5.03
CA GLN A 25 -9.86 4.59 -6.09
C GLN A 25 -8.59 4.11 -6.80
N ILE A 26 -7.65 5.01 -7.10
CA ILE A 26 -6.40 4.63 -7.77
C ILE A 26 -5.56 3.68 -6.91
N ALA A 27 -5.52 3.89 -5.60
CA ALA A 27 -4.84 3.02 -4.67
C ALA A 27 -5.53 1.65 -4.60
N GLU A 28 -6.86 1.61 -4.56
CA GLU A 28 -7.61 0.34 -4.61
C GLU A 28 -7.31 -0.44 -5.90
N GLU A 29 -7.36 0.21 -7.06
CA GLU A 29 -7.10 -0.42 -8.36
C GLU A 29 -5.65 -0.92 -8.47
N PHE A 30 -4.69 -0.15 -7.96
CA PHE A 30 -3.28 -0.53 -7.97
C PHE A 30 -3.00 -1.69 -6.99
N PHE A 31 -3.41 -1.58 -5.72
CA PHE A 31 -3.20 -2.63 -4.71
C PHE A 31 -3.99 -3.90 -5.01
N SER A 32 -5.13 -3.80 -5.71
CA SER A 32 -5.84 -4.99 -6.16
C SER A 32 -5.16 -5.71 -7.34
N GLY A 33 -4.12 -5.11 -7.92
CA GLY A 33 -3.42 -5.61 -9.10
C GLY A 33 -4.17 -5.38 -10.40
N LYS A 34 -5.27 -4.61 -10.39
CA LYS A 34 -6.07 -4.32 -11.59
C LYS A 34 -5.43 -3.25 -12.48
N LYS A 35 -4.62 -2.36 -11.89
CA LYS A 35 -3.98 -1.23 -12.58
C LYS A 35 -2.46 -1.26 -12.43
N SER A 36 -1.77 -0.81 -13.48
CA SER A 36 -0.36 -0.42 -13.43
C SER A 36 -0.27 1.10 -13.39
N LEU A 37 0.76 1.63 -12.72
CA LEU A 37 1.05 3.07 -12.75
C LEU A 37 1.55 3.45 -14.14
N ALA A 38 0.90 4.45 -14.75
CA ALA A 38 1.18 4.92 -16.11
C ALA A 38 1.95 6.25 -16.14
N SER A 39 2.01 6.97 -15.02
CA SER A 39 2.69 8.26 -14.94
C SER A 39 3.34 8.51 -13.58
N THR A 40 4.16 9.55 -13.53
CA THR A 40 4.79 10.05 -12.30
C THR A 40 3.76 10.56 -11.29
N GLU A 41 2.67 11.17 -11.76
CA GLU A 41 1.59 11.68 -10.92
C GLU A 41 0.85 10.53 -10.23
N GLU A 42 0.49 9.48 -11.00
CA GLU A 42 -0.14 8.29 -10.43
C GLU A 42 0.78 7.61 -9.41
N ALA A 43 2.10 7.58 -9.68
CA ALA A 43 3.06 7.01 -8.76
C ALA A 43 3.19 7.80 -7.45
N ILE A 44 3.13 9.14 -7.50
CA ILE A 44 3.11 9.96 -6.29
C ILE A 44 1.83 9.70 -5.51
N GLU A 45 0.66 9.74 -6.18
CA GLU A 45 -0.63 9.57 -5.52
C GLU A 45 -0.74 8.21 -4.80
N VAL A 46 -0.31 7.14 -5.45
CA VAL A 46 -0.32 5.79 -4.85
C VAL A 46 0.71 5.64 -3.74
N ALA A 47 1.88 6.30 -3.82
CA ALA A 47 2.88 6.26 -2.76
C ALA A 47 2.39 7.03 -1.52
N THR A 48 1.78 8.21 -1.71
CA THR A 48 1.14 8.97 -0.64
C THR A 48 0.01 8.18 0.01
N ALA A 49 -0.80 7.48 -0.79
CA ALA A 49 -1.83 6.59 -0.26
C ALA A 49 -1.21 5.48 0.59
N PHE A 50 -0.15 4.81 0.12
CA PHE A 50 0.54 3.77 0.89
C PHE A 50 1.04 4.25 2.26
N TRP A 51 1.66 5.44 2.33
CA TRP A 51 2.13 5.98 3.60
C TRP A 51 0.98 6.36 4.53
N THR A 52 -0.12 6.90 3.98
CA THR A 52 -1.34 7.18 4.74
C THR A 52 -1.93 5.89 5.33
N ILE A 53 -1.97 4.82 4.54
CA ILE A 53 -2.41 3.49 4.98
C ILE A 53 -1.51 2.95 6.09
N THR A 54 -0.20 3.18 5.98
CA THR A 54 0.77 2.73 6.99
C THR A 54 0.53 3.40 8.34
N ASP A 55 0.29 4.71 8.36
CA ASP A 55 -0.09 5.42 9.59
C ASP A 55 -1.43 4.93 10.17
N LEU A 56 -2.45 4.71 9.32
CA LEU A 56 -3.74 4.18 9.76
C LEU A 56 -3.62 2.76 10.33
N ALA A 57 -2.85 1.89 9.69
CA ALA A 57 -2.62 0.52 10.14
C ALA A 57 -1.87 0.49 11.47
N SER A 58 -0.85 1.35 11.63
CA SER A 58 -0.14 1.53 12.90
C SER A 58 -1.07 2.00 14.01
N ASN A 59 -1.90 3.00 13.73
CA ASN A 59 -2.87 3.53 14.70
C ASN A 59 -3.95 2.51 15.09
N ASP A 60 -4.44 1.70 14.14
CA ASP A 60 -5.41 0.65 14.42
C ASP A 60 -4.75 -0.49 15.25
N HIS A 61 -3.51 -0.86 14.93
CA HIS A 61 -2.73 -1.83 15.70
C HIS A 61 -2.49 -1.38 17.14
N LEU A 62 -2.08 -0.13 17.37
CA LEU A 62 -1.86 0.45 18.70
C LEU A 62 -3.13 0.55 19.56
N LYS A 63 -4.30 0.53 18.94
CA LYS A 63 -5.62 0.59 19.61
C LYS A 63 -6.26 -0.78 19.77
N ASP A 64 -5.54 -1.86 19.47
CA ASP A 64 -6.05 -3.23 19.46
C ASP A 64 -7.33 -3.39 18.60
N ILE A 65 -7.42 -2.64 17.50
CA ILE A 65 -8.55 -2.74 16.58
C ILE A 65 -8.33 -3.97 15.69
N SER A 66 -9.16 -4.99 15.91
CA SER A 66 -9.23 -6.15 15.04
C SER A 66 -9.66 -5.75 13.63
N ILE A 67 -8.89 -6.17 12.63
CA ILE A 67 -9.24 -6.06 11.23
C ILE A 67 -9.12 -7.42 10.54
N LEU A 68 -9.97 -7.69 9.54
CA LEU A 68 -9.87 -8.84 8.64
C LEU A 68 -9.63 -10.20 9.34
N ASN A 69 -10.27 -10.44 10.49
CA ASN A 69 -10.08 -11.64 11.33
C ASN A 69 -8.71 -11.72 12.03
N ASP A 70 -8.31 -10.64 12.72
CA ASP A 70 -7.09 -10.58 13.55
C ASP A 70 -5.81 -10.94 12.77
N VAL A 71 -5.69 -10.44 11.54
CA VAL A 71 -4.46 -10.59 10.77
C VAL A 71 -3.30 -9.83 11.43
N ASP A 72 -2.09 -10.39 11.34
CA ASP A 72 -0.86 -9.74 11.80
C ASP A 72 -0.53 -8.52 10.91
N LEU A 73 -1.03 -7.36 11.35
CA LEU A 73 -0.93 -6.10 10.64
C LEU A 73 0.51 -5.69 10.34
N GLU A 74 1.40 -5.80 11.33
CA GLU A 74 2.81 -5.41 11.19
C GLU A 74 3.50 -6.28 10.15
N PHE A 75 3.34 -7.60 10.25
CA PHE A 75 3.93 -8.56 9.31
C PHE A 75 3.45 -8.30 7.88
N TRP A 76 2.15 -8.15 7.67
CA TRP A 76 1.58 -8.01 6.33
C TRP A 76 1.84 -6.63 5.72
N MET A 77 1.87 -5.56 6.52
CA MET A 77 2.28 -4.24 6.04
C MET A 77 3.75 -4.23 5.61
N HIS A 78 4.63 -4.92 6.32
CA HIS A 78 6.03 -5.07 5.91
C HIS A 78 6.15 -5.88 4.59
N LYS A 79 5.37 -6.96 4.43
CA LYS A 79 5.30 -7.70 3.16
C LYS A 79 4.82 -6.82 2.01
N LEU A 80 3.79 -6.01 2.27
CA LEU A 80 3.24 -5.08 1.29
C LEU A 80 4.26 -4.02 0.88
N PHE A 81 4.98 -3.43 1.84
CA PHE A 81 6.07 -2.48 1.60
C PHE A 81 7.09 -3.04 0.60
N ASN A 82 7.63 -4.23 0.87
CA ASN A 82 8.65 -4.84 0.00
C ASN A 82 8.14 -5.07 -1.42
N LYS A 83 6.86 -5.45 -1.57
CA LYS A 83 6.25 -5.69 -2.87
C LYS A 83 6.06 -4.39 -3.66
N ILE A 84 5.54 -3.34 -3.02
CA ILE A 84 5.30 -2.05 -3.67
C ILE A 84 6.63 -1.36 -3.97
N TYR A 85 7.55 -1.31 -3.01
CA TYR A 85 8.87 -0.72 -3.23
C TYR A 85 9.60 -1.40 -4.38
N GLY A 86 9.57 -2.74 -4.44
CA GLY A 86 10.12 -3.50 -5.57
C GLY A 86 9.42 -3.20 -6.90
N TYR A 87 8.13 -2.88 -6.90
CA TYR A 87 7.42 -2.39 -8.09
C TYR A 87 7.95 -1.01 -8.52
N TYR A 88 8.05 -0.06 -7.58
CA TYR A 88 8.52 1.30 -7.86
C TYR A 88 9.94 1.29 -8.39
N GLU A 89 10.82 0.47 -7.81
CA GLU A 89 12.17 0.25 -8.31
C GLU A 89 12.20 -0.24 -9.75
N LYS A 90 11.46 -1.31 -10.05
CA LYS A 90 11.48 -1.94 -11.38
C LYS A 90 10.89 -1.06 -12.48
N ASN A 91 9.97 -0.16 -12.14
CA ASN A 91 9.26 0.69 -13.10
C ASN A 91 9.80 2.13 -13.15
N GLY A 92 10.93 2.42 -12.48
CA GLY A 92 11.57 3.73 -12.56
C GLY A 92 10.92 4.83 -11.70
N PHE A 93 10.10 4.46 -10.72
CA PHE A 93 9.36 5.40 -9.86
C PHE A 93 10.03 5.69 -8.50
N LYS A 94 11.32 5.35 -8.32
CA LYS A 94 12.03 5.52 -7.04
C LYS A 94 11.98 6.95 -6.51
N GLU A 95 12.01 7.94 -7.39
CA GLU A 95 11.98 9.35 -7.00
C GLU A 95 10.62 9.73 -6.41
N GLN A 96 9.53 9.26 -7.03
CA GLN A 96 8.16 9.50 -6.54
C GLN A 96 7.91 8.84 -5.18
N TRP A 97 8.51 7.67 -4.95
CA TRP A 97 8.48 7.02 -3.64
C TRP A 97 9.12 7.90 -2.55
N LYS A 98 10.32 8.43 -2.81
CA LYS A 98 11.05 9.30 -1.88
C LYS A 98 10.30 10.60 -1.62
N ILE A 99 9.78 11.24 -2.66
CA ILE A 99 8.96 12.46 -2.54
C ILE A 99 7.78 12.20 -1.59
N ALA A 100 7.08 11.06 -1.74
CA ALA A 100 5.95 10.73 -0.89
C ALA A 100 6.38 10.43 0.58
N GLU A 101 7.51 9.76 0.77
CA GLU A 101 8.09 9.43 2.08
C GLU A 101 8.52 10.69 2.85
N GLU A 102 9.23 11.61 2.19
CA GLU A 102 9.67 12.89 2.77
C GLU A 102 8.50 13.77 3.22
N ASN A 103 7.39 13.75 2.49
CA ASN A 103 6.17 14.49 2.86
C ASN A 103 5.40 13.88 4.04
N PHE A 104 5.75 12.66 4.45
CA PHE A 104 5.14 11.93 5.57
C PHE A 104 6.03 11.86 6.81
N SER A 105 7.30 12.28 6.70
CA SER A 105 8.34 12.21 7.73
C SER A 105 8.41 13.44 8.62
#